data_AF-A0AA96WCQ8-F1
#
_entry.id   AF-A0AA96WCQ8-F1
#
_cell.length_a   1.000
_cell.length_b   1.000
_cell.length_c   1.000
_cell.angle_alpha   90.00
_cell.angle_beta   90.00
_cell.angle_gamma   90.00
#
_symmetry.space_group_name_H-M   'P 1'
#
loop_
_entity.id
_entity.type
_entity.pdbx_description
1 polymer ?
#
loop_
_entity_poly.entity_id
_entity_poly.type
_entity_poly.pdbx_seq_one_letter_code
_entity_poly.pdbx_strand_id
1 'polypeptide(L)'
;MNPILTAKDIRHARAIDLARLTGIDASNFAAWSNHRHISKRNLGIIATALGMEKSEVLRGFELRRHDNRTAQTVAAKLARATSPQEQPS
;
A
#
# COMPACT_ATOMS: atom_id res chain seq x y z
N MET A 1 -10.20 13.45 22.59
CA MET A 1 -10.35 13.49 21.12
C MET A 1 -9.71 12.23 20.57
N ASN A 2 -10.45 11.37 19.87
CA ASN A 2 -9.82 10.28 19.11
C ASN A 2 -9.07 10.89 17.92
N PRO A 3 -7.81 10.50 17.66
CA PRO A 3 -7.10 10.97 16.48
C PRO A 3 -7.85 10.48 15.23
N ILE A 4 -8.16 11.41 14.33
CA ILE A 4 -8.78 11.10 13.04
C ILE A 4 -7.68 10.50 12.15
N LEU A 5 -7.80 9.22 11.81
CA LEU A 5 -6.90 8.57 10.87
C LEU A 5 -7.08 9.16 9.46
N THR A 6 -5.99 9.27 8.72
CA THR A 6 -5.90 9.90 7.40
C THR A 6 -5.37 8.92 6.35
N ALA A 7 -5.48 9.29 5.06
CA ALA A 7 -4.85 8.52 3.99
C ALA A 7 -3.33 8.29 4.20
N LYS A 8 -2.62 9.20 4.89
CA LYS A 8 -1.20 9.03 5.21
C LYS A 8 -0.95 7.91 6.21
N ASP A 9 -1.87 7.71 7.16
CA ASP A 9 -1.75 6.63 8.14
C ASP A 9 -1.88 5.28 7.45
N ILE A 10 -2.86 5.13 6.54
CA ILE A 10 -2.96 3.94 5.67
C ILE A 10 -1.70 3.75 4.83
N ARG A 11 -1.13 4.84 4.29
CA ARG A 11 0.07 4.79 3.45
C ARG A 11 1.25 4.14 4.17
N HIS A 12 1.45 4.49 5.45
CA HIS A 12 2.63 4.10 6.22
C HIS A 12 2.41 2.93 7.19
N ALA A 13 1.17 2.62 7.58
CA ALA A 13 0.87 1.54 8.52
C ALA A 13 1.32 0.17 8.00
N ARG A 14 1.85 -0.72 8.83
CA ARG A 14 2.16 -2.08 8.36
C ARG A 14 0.85 -2.84 8.11
N ALA A 15 0.87 -3.78 7.18
CA ALA A 15 -0.32 -4.60 6.87
C ALA A 15 -0.86 -5.34 8.11
N ILE A 16 0.03 -5.76 9.02
CA ILE A 16 -0.35 -6.41 10.29
C ILE A 16 -1.05 -5.45 11.27
N ASP A 17 -0.72 -4.16 11.25
CA ASP A 17 -1.36 -3.18 12.13
C ASP A 17 -2.77 -2.90 11.63
N LEU A 18 -2.94 -2.75 10.31
CA LEU A 18 -4.26 -2.62 9.69
C LEU A 18 -5.12 -3.86 9.92
N ALA A 19 -4.53 -5.06 9.85
CA ALA A 19 -5.24 -6.31 10.12
C ALA A 19 -5.79 -6.38 11.55
N ARG A 20 -5.00 -5.94 12.54
CA ARG A 20 -5.43 -5.89 13.94
C ARG A 20 -6.58 -4.91 14.17
N LEU A 21 -6.60 -3.79 13.44
CA LEU A 21 -7.62 -2.76 13.59
C LEU A 21 -8.93 -3.13 12.88
N THR A 22 -8.87 -3.86 11.77
CA THR A 22 -10.05 -4.12 10.92
C THR A 22 -10.56 -5.57 10.97
N GLY A 23 -9.78 -6.49 11.52
CA GLY A 23 -10.08 -7.93 11.49
C GLY A 23 -9.95 -8.57 10.10
N ILE A 24 -9.33 -7.88 9.14
CA ILE A 24 -9.04 -8.40 7.80
C ILE A 24 -7.60 -8.87 7.74
N ASP A 25 -7.32 -10.00 7.08
CA ASP A 25 -5.96 -10.53 6.98
C ASP A 25 -4.96 -9.54 6.35
N ALA A 26 -3.74 -9.55 6.90
CA ALA A 26 -2.63 -8.73 6.42
C ALA A 26 -2.26 -9.03 4.95
N SER A 27 -2.47 -10.27 4.48
CA SER A 27 -2.24 -10.65 3.08
C SER A 27 -3.17 -9.90 2.12
N ASN A 28 -4.42 -9.66 2.51
CA ASN A 28 -5.36 -8.87 1.71
C ASN A 28 -4.91 -7.40 1.61
N PHE A 29 -4.44 -6.82 2.71
CA PHE A 29 -3.88 -5.46 2.71
C PHE A 29 -2.65 -5.33 1.82
N ALA A 30 -1.75 -6.32 1.88
CA ALA A 30 -0.59 -6.38 1.00
C ALA A 30 -1.04 -6.49 -0.48
N ALA A 31 -2.03 -7.31 -0.78
CA ALA A 31 -2.55 -7.46 -2.13
C ALA A 31 -3.17 -6.16 -2.67
N TRP A 32 -3.99 -5.48 -1.87
CA TRP A 32 -4.61 -4.20 -2.29
C TRP A 32 -3.59 -3.08 -2.47
N SER A 33 -2.54 -3.09 -1.64
CA SER A 33 -1.47 -2.09 -1.68
C SER A 33 -0.51 -2.26 -2.86
N ASN A 34 -0.57 -3.40 -3.56
CA ASN A 34 0.41 -3.74 -4.60
C ASN A 34 -0.20 -4.02 -5.97
N HIS A 35 -1.28 -4.80 -6.04
CA HIS A 35 -1.70 -5.40 -7.33
C HIS A 35 -3.21 -5.64 -7.48
N ARG A 36 -4.03 -5.43 -6.45
CA ARG A 36 -5.46 -5.77 -6.49
C ARG A 36 -6.37 -4.59 -6.14
N HIS A 37 -7.53 -4.52 -6.79
CA HIS A 37 -8.62 -3.65 -6.36
C HIS A 37 -9.32 -4.20 -5.11
N ILE A 38 -9.74 -3.30 -4.23
CA ILE A 38 -10.54 -3.64 -3.06
C ILE A 38 -12.03 -3.72 -3.42
N SER A 39 -12.76 -4.69 -2.86
CA SER A 39 -14.21 -4.78 -3.05
C SER A 39 -14.93 -3.69 -2.25
N LYS A 40 -16.13 -3.28 -2.71
CA LYS A 40 -16.96 -2.29 -2.00
C LYS A 40 -17.28 -2.72 -0.56
N ARG A 41 -17.48 -4.03 -0.32
CA ARG A 41 -17.73 -4.60 1.00
C ARG A 41 -16.53 -4.39 1.93
N ASN A 42 -15.35 -4.82 1.51
CA ASN A 42 -14.14 -4.71 2.34
C ASN A 42 -13.74 -3.26 2.56
N LEU A 43 -13.92 -2.41 1.55
CA LEU A 43 -13.72 -0.97 1.70
C LEU A 43 -14.64 -0.37 2.77
N GLY A 44 -15.91 -0.80 2.81
CA GLY A 44 -16.84 -0.40 3.86
C GLY A 44 -16.40 -0.84 5.25
N ILE A 45 -15.99 -2.11 5.40
CA ILE A 45 -15.51 -2.65 6.68
C ILE A 45 -14.31 -1.85 7.19
N ILE A 46 -13.32 -1.57 6.33
CA ILE A 46 -12.12 -0.82 6.71
C ILE A 46 -12.47 0.62 7.07
N ALA A 47 -13.28 1.30 6.26
CA ALA A 47 -13.70 2.67 6.52
C ALA A 47 -14.40 2.79 7.88
N THR A 48 -15.33 1.88 8.18
CA THR A 48 -16.03 1.83 9.47
C THR A 48 -15.08 1.52 10.62
N ALA A 49 -14.22 0.50 10.49
CA ALA A 49 -13.31 0.07 11.55
C ALA A 49 -12.28 1.17 11.91
N LEU A 50 -11.85 1.96 10.92
CA LEU A 50 -10.87 3.01 11.12
C LEU A 50 -11.49 4.39 11.38
N GLY A 51 -12.82 4.52 11.34
CA GLY A 51 -13.51 5.80 11.45
C GLY A 51 -13.12 6.77 10.32
N MET A 52 -12.85 6.24 9.13
CA MET A 52 -12.38 7.00 7.96
C MET A 52 -13.43 7.02 6.86
N GLU A 53 -13.37 8.03 6.00
CA GLU A 53 -14.09 7.99 4.74
C GLU A 53 -13.52 6.93 3.79
N LYS A 54 -14.39 6.31 2.98
CA LYS A 54 -13.99 5.33 1.96
C LYS A 54 -13.01 5.93 0.94
N SER A 55 -13.19 7.20 0.59
CA SER A 55 -12.31 7.98 -0.29
C SER A 55 -10.89 8.06 0.28
N GLU A 56 -10.74 8.35 1.57
CA GLU A 56 -9.44 8.44 2.25
C GLU A 56 -8.75 7.08 2.36
N VAL A 57 -9.52 6.00 2.62
CA VAL A 57 -8.97 4.64 2.61
C VAL A 57 -8.42 4.28 1.22
N LEU A 58 -9.19 4.55 0.16
CA LEU A 58 -8.74 4.31 -1.23
C LEU A 58 -7.49 5.11 -1.56
N ARG A 59 -7.47 6.40 -1.19
CA ARG A 59 -6.34 7.30 -1.39
C ARG A 59 -5.08 6.77 -0.71
N GLY A 60 -5.20 6.25 0.51
CA GLY A 60 -4.07 5.64 1.22
C GLY A 60 -3.48 4.42 0.48
N PHE A 61 -4.34 3.55 -0.04
CA PHE A 61 -3.90 2.41 -0.86
C PHE A 61 -3.29 2.84 -2.20
N GLU A 62 -3.81 3.89 -2.84
CA GLU A 62 -3.25 4.46 -4.07
C GLU A 62 -1.86 5.03 -3.86
N LEU A 63 -1.64 5.76 -2.76
CA LEU A 63 -0.34 6.28 -2.39
C LEU A 63 0.68 5.14 -2.17
N ARG A 64 0.29 4.05 -1.52
CA ARG A 64 1.15 2.86 -1.40
C ARG A 64 1.51 2.23 -2.73
N ARG A 65 0.53 2.08 -3.63
CA ARG A 65 0.79 1.54 -4.97
C ARG A 65 1.73 2.46 -5.76
N HIS A 66 1.63 3.76 -5.56
CA HIS A 66 2.57 4.71 -6.16
C HIS A 66 3.97 4.52 -5.60
N ASP A 67 4.14 4.52 -4.27
CA ASP A 67 5.44 4.32 -3.62
C ASP A 67 6.12 3.02 -4.05
N ASN A 68 5.37 1.92 -4.09
CA ASN A 68 5.90 0.61 -4.47
C ASN A 68 6.35 0.59 -5.93
N ARG A 69 5.61 1.24 -6.85
CA ARG A 69 6.02 1.38 -8.26
C ARG A 69 7.26 2.25 -8.41
N THR A 70 7.35 3.35 -7.67
CA THR A 70 8.55 4.19 -7.65
C THR A 70 9.75 3.42 -7.14
N ALA A 71 9.62 2.69 -6.02
CA ALA A 71 10.68 1.86 -5.46
C ALA A 71 11.16 0.79 -6.45
N GLN A 72 10.24 0.10 -7.13
CA GLN A 72 10.58 -0.88 -8.17
C GLN A 72 11.33 -0.24 -9.35
N THR A 73 10.90 0.95 -9.78
CA THR A 73 11.56 1.68 -10.87
C THR A 73 12.98 2.08 -10.49
N VAL A 74 13.18 2.58 -9.26
CA VAL A 74 14.51 2.94 -8.75
C VAL A 74 15.39 1.69 -8.63
N ALA A 75 14.87 0.60 -8.06
CA ALA A 75 15.60 -0.66 -7.95
C ALA A 75 16.03 -1.22 -9.31
N ALA A 76 15.14 -1.16 -10.31
CA ALA A 76 15.45 -1.60 -11.68
C ALA A 76 16.53 -0.72 -12.34
N LYS A 77 16.51 0.59 -12.12
CA LYS A 77 17.55 1.51 -12.62
C LYS A 77 18.91 1.24 -11.97
N LEU A 78 18.92 1.04 -10.65
CA LEU A 78 20.14 0.71 -9.91
C LEU A 78 20.73 -0.63 -10.39
N ALA A 79 19.90 -1.67 -10.53
CA ALA A 79 20.34 -2.97 -11.03
C ALA A 79 21.01 -2.87 -12.41
N ARG A 80 20.45 -2.08 -13.33
CA ARG A 80 21.04 -1.83 -14.66
C ARG A 80 22.37 -1.07 -14.59
N ALA A 81 22.51 -0.14 -13.64
CA ALA A 81 23.74 0.63 -13.46
C ALA A 81 24.86 -0.20 -12.80
N THR A 82 24.50 -1.25 -12.04
CA THR A 82 25.46 -2.11 -11.33
C THR A 82 25.79 -3.42 -12.05
N SER A 83 25.08 -3.77 -13.13
CA SER A 83 25.46 -4.91 -13.97
C SER A 83 26.68 -4.53 -14.83
N PRO A 84 27.81 -5.26 -14.76
CA PRO A 84 28.92 -5.05 -15.66
C PRO A 84 28.44 -5.29 -17.09
N GLN A 85 28.60 -4.32 -17.99
CA GLN A 85 28.49 -4.62 -19.42
C GLN A 85 29.64 -5.59 -19.75
N GLU A 86 29.33 -6.85 -20.03
CA GLU A 86 30.21 -7.69 -20.83
C GLU A 86 30.41 -6.97 -22.17
N GLN A 87 31.57 -6.31 -22.32
CA GLN A 87 32.00 -5.75 -23.59
C GLN A 87 32.18 -6.93 -24.55
N PRO A 88 31.46 -6.97 -25.70
CA PRO A 88 31.76 -7.96 -26.72
C PRO A 88 33.19 -7.73 -27.22
N SER A 89 34.00 -8.80 -27.15
CA SER A 89 35.38 -8.86 -27.66
C SER A 89 35.42 -8.82 -29.18
#